data_AF-A0A9P7G0W5-F1
#
_entry.id   AF-A0A9P7G0W5-F1
#
_cell.length_a   1.000
_cell.length_b   1.000
_cell.length_c   1.000
_cell.angle_alpha   90.00
_cell.angle_beta   90.00
_cell.angle_gamma   90.00
#
_symmetry.space_group_name_H-M   'P 1'
#
loop_
_entity.id
_entity.type
_entity.pdbx_description
1 polymer ?
#
loop_
_entity_poly.entity_id
_entity_poly.type
_entity_poly.pdbx_seq_one_letter_code
_entity_poly.pdbx_strand_id
1 'polypeptide(L)'
;MNILQETLQELTAAAPSIQKSLPRSLMFSASWSPQASRILWWQSKAEVKAVYLRENVDMVRKVKDEVKRSGTGFVSTGDVIVAWLLKAAYLGETDKNTIWGTTIVSIRGPLEEKNPTFNSYMHNSIMPSCPPPLLKEEIVSKSLAELAVIYQKAIEEVQNVPFIQAYNHWVVKIGGVAMPTRR
;
A
#
# COMPACT_ATOMS: atom_id res chain seq x y z
N MET A 1 -11.13 -15.07 23.76
CA MET A 1 -10.46 -15.95 22.77
C MET A 1 -10.14 -15.12 21.55
N ASN A 2 -8.89 -15.19 21.09
CA ASN A 2 -8.24 -14.18 20.26
C ASN A 2 -8.54 -14.44 18.77
N ILE A 3 -9.37 -13.60 18.15
CA ILE A 3 -9.69 -13.67 16.70
C ILE A 3 -8.40 -13.74 15.86
N LEU A 4 -7.33 -13.05 16.31
CA LEU A 4 -6.02 -13.04 15.68
C LEU A 4 -5.31 -14.41 15.68
N GLN A 5 -5.53 -15.26 16.69
CA GLN A 5 -4.91 -16.58 16.76
C GLN A 5 -5.59 -17.58 15.82
N GLU A 6 -6.92 -17.49 15.68
CA GLU A 6 -7.69 -18.32 14.73
C GLU A 6 -7.32 -17.96 13.28
N THR A 7 -7.15 -16.67 12.95
CA THR A 7 -6.76 -16.25 11.59
C THR A 7 -5.34 -16.70 11.22
N LEU A 8 -4.42 -16.71 12.19
CA LEU A 8 -3.04 -17.19 11.99
C LEU A 8 -2.99 -18.71 11.76
N GLN A 9 -3.82 -19.48 12.44
CA GLN A 9 -3.93 -20.93 12.21
C GLN A 9 -4.52 -21.26 10.84
N GLU A 10 -5.56 -20.55 10.39
CA GLU A 10 -6.16 -20.75 9.07
C GLU A 10 -5.19 -20.43 7.92
N LEU A 11 -4.41 -19.36 8.04
CA LEU A 11 -3.40 -18.97 7.05
C LEU A 11 -2.27 -20.01 6.92
N THR A 12 -1.88 -20.62 8.04
CA THR A 12 -0.81 -21.64 8.06
C THR A 12 -1.30 -22.96 7.44
N ALA A 13 -2.58 -23.31 7.61
CA ALA A 13 -3.17 -24.54 7.09
C ALA A 13 -3.47 -24.51 5.58
N ALA A 14 -3.73 -23.33 4.99
CA ALA A 14 -4.10 -23.19 3.58
C ALA A 14 -2.90 -23.16 2.60
N ALA A 15 -1.67 -23.03 3.09
CA ALA A 15 -0.48 -22.88 2.26
C ALA A 15 -0.20 -24.05 1.26
N PRO A 16 -0.45 -25.33 1.58
CA PRO A 16 -0.10 -26.44 0.67
C PRO A 16 -1.10 -26.68 -0.47
N SER A 17 -2.37 -26.27 -0.33
CA SER A 17 -3.43 -26.53 -1.32
C SER A 17 -3.45 -25.52 -2.47
N ILE A 18 -2.86 -24.34 -2.26
CA ILE A 18 -2.78 -23.25 -3.26
C ILE A 18 -1.75 -23.55 -4.37
N GLN A 19 -0.80 -24.46 -4.12
CA GLN A 19 0.28 -24.77 -5.07
C GLN A 19 -0.11 -25.67 -6.27
N LYS A 20 -1.32 -26.25 -6.30
CA LYS A 20 -1.64 -27.39 -7.20
C LYS A 20 -2.59 -27.13 -8.36
N SER A 21 -3.02 -25.91 -8.67
CA SER A 21 -4.01 -25.70 -9.75
C SER A 21 -3.65 -24.58 -10.72
N LEU A 22 -2.70 -24.81 -11.63
CA LEU A 22 -2.66 -24.09 -12.91
C LEU A 22 -2.28 -25.06 -14.06
N PRO A 23 -3.06 -25.09 -15.17
CA PRO A 23 -2.77 -25.94 -16.31
C PRO A 23 -1.57 -25.43 -17.11
N ARG A 24 -0.66 -26.34 -17.49
CA ARG A 24 0.56 -26.08 -18.27
C ARG A 24 0.33 -25.54 -19.69
N SER A 25 -0.92 -25.42 -20.15
CA SER A 25 -1.27 -25.10 -21.56
C SER A 25 -1.14 -23.62 -21.94
N LEU A 26 -0.77 -22.72 -21.03
CA LEU A 26 -0.65 -21.28 -21.30
C LEU A 26 0.75 -20.80 -21.74
N MET A 27 1.71 -21.71 -21.94
CA MET A 27 3.12 -21.33 -22.19
C MET A 27 3.50 -20.96 -23.64
N PHE A 28 2.60 -21.04 -24.63
CA PHE A 28 2.97 -20.76 -26.02
C PHE A 28 1.89 -20.00 -26.81
N SER A 29 1.85 -18.67 -26.67
CA SER A 29 1.42 -17.77 -27.75
C SER A 29 1.97 -16.36 -27.53
N ALA A 30 2.77 -15.87 -28.46
CA ALA A 30 3.56 -14.65 -28.40
C ALA A 30 2.80 -13.39 -28.84
N SER A 31 1.73 -13.04 -28.13
CA SER A 31 1.06 -11.73 -28.30
C SER A 31 0.37 -11.30 -27.02
N TRP A 32 1.15 -11.06 -25.97
CA TRP A 32 0.61 -10.53 -24.72
C TRP A 32 0.54 -9.01 -24.83
N SER A 33 -0.66 -8.44 -24.77
CA SER A 33 -0.82 -7.00 -24.62
C SER A 33 -0.06 -6.53 -23.37
N PRO A 34 0.41 -5.27 -23.28
CA PRO A 34 1.10 -4.77 -22.08
C PRO A 34 0.32 -5.01 -20.77
N GLN A 35 -1.01 -5.05 -20.85
CA GLN A 35 -1.91 -5.39 -19.75
C GLN A 35 -1.80 -6.87 -19.38
N ALA A 36 -1.78 -7.77 -20.36
CA ALA A 36 -1.64 -9.21 -20.15
C ALA A 36 -0.23 -9.55 -19.61
N SER A 37 0.82 -8.86 -20.09
CA SER A 37 2.18 -8.95 -19.55
C SER A 37 2.27 -8.43 -18.11
N ARG A 38 1.55 -7.35 -17.79
CA ARG A 38 1.46 -6.82 -16.43
C ARG A 38 0.74 -7.81 -15.52
N ILE A 39 -0.40 -8.34 -15.93
CA ILE A 39 -1.16 -9.36 -15.19
C ILE A 39 -0.31 -10.60 -14.96
N LEU A 40 0.36 -11.14 -15.98
CA LEU A 40 1.27 -12.30 -15.85
C LEU A 40 2.48 -12.00 -14.96
N TRP A 41 3.06 -10.81 -15.02
CA TRP A 41 4.23 -10.46 -14.22
C TRP A 41 3.85 -10.28 -12.74
N TRP A 42 2.69 -9.66 -12.49
CA TRP A 42 2.09 -9.60 -11.15
C TRP A 42 1.68 -10.99 -10.67
N GLN A 43 1.06 -11.84 -11.50
CA GLN A 43 0.67 -13.19 -11.11
C GLN A 43 1.89 -14.09 -10.85
N SER A 44 2.85 -14.17 -11.78
CA SER A 44 4.03 -15.06 -11.65
C SER A 44 5.00 -14.69 -10.52
N LYS A 45 5.12 -13.41 -10.15
CA LYS A 45 6.02 -12.95 -9.07
C LYS A 45 5.28 -12.63 -7.77
N ALA A 46 4.03 -12.14 -7.85
CA ALA A 46 3.24 -11.81 -6.67
C ALA A 46 2.41 -12.98 -6.15
N GLU A 47 2.02 -14.01 -6.93
CA GLU A 47 1.28 -15.16 -6.36
C GLU A 47 2.05 -15.88 -5.24
N VAL A 48 3.39 -15.78 -5.23
CA VAL A 48 4.22 -16.36 -4.17
C VAL A 48 4.31 -15.46 -2.91
N LYS A 49 3.93 -14.18 -2.99
CA LYS A 49 4.07 -13.17 -1.91
C LYS A 49 2.85 -12.27 -1.71
N ALA A 50 1.73 -12.53 -2.37
CA ALA A 50 0.51 -11.75 -2.29
C ALA A 50 -0.33 -12.28 -1.13
N VAL A 51 -0.74 -11.37 -0.24
CA VAL A 51 -1.71 -11.67 0.79
C VAL A 51 -3.10 -11.42 0.21
N TYR A 52 -3.82 -12.48 -0.12
CA TYR A 52 -5.22 -12.40 -0.54
C TYR A 52 -6.10 -12.26 0.69
N LEU A 53 -6.55 -11.03 0.96
CA LEU A 53 -7.50 -10.77 2.04
C LEU A 53 -8.90 -11.16 1.56
N ARG A 54 -9.33 -12.37 1.89
CA ARG A 54 -10.75 -12.78 1.73
C ARG A 54 -11.59 -11.86 2.61
N GLU A 55 -12.59 -11.21 2.02
CA GLU A 55 -13.64 -10.38 2.65
C GLU A 55 -13.41 -9.90 4.10
N ASN A 56 -12.24 -9.33 4.41
CA ASN A 56 -11.96 -8.75 5.72
C ASN A 56 -12.58 -7.33 5.81
N VAL A 57 -13.78 -7.21 5.22
CA VAL A 57 -14.60 -6.01 5.08
C VAL A 57 -15.01 -5.51 6.47
N ASP A 58 -15.17 -6.42 7.43
CA ASP A 58 -15.58 -6.10 8.79
C ASP A 58 -14.54 -5.27 9.53
N MET A 59 -13.24 -5.62 9.44
CA MET A 59 -12.18 -4.82 10.03
C MET A 59 -12.14 -3.42 9.39
N VAL A 60 -12.16 -3.36 8.06
CA VAL A 60 -12.14 -2.09 7.32
C VAL A 60 -13.33 -1.22 7.68
N ARG A 61 -14.54 -1.80 7.71
CA ARG A 61 -15.77 -1.10 8.09
C ARG A 61 -15.69 -0.56 9.51
N LYS A 62 -15.30 -1.39 10.48
CA LYS A 62 -15.15 -0.98 11.89
C LYS A 62 -14.17 0.19 12.05
N VAL A 63 -13.01 0.12 11.39
CA VAL A 63 -12.02 1.19 11.46
C VAL A 63 -12.53 2.47 10.81
N LYS A 64 -13.17 2.40 9.64
CA LYS A 64 -13.76 3.57 8.99
C LYS A 64 -14.87 4.20 9.84
N ASP A 65 -15.70 3.39 10.48
CA ASP A 65 -16.76 3.85 11.37
C ASP A 65 -16.20 4.49 12.65
N GLU A 66 -15.09 3.96 13.18
CA GLU A 66 -14.35 4.56 14.30
C GLU A 66 -13.78 5.94 13.93
N VAL A 67 -13.07 6.02 12.80
CA VAL A 67 -12.52 7.29 12.28
C VAL A 67 -13.64 8.30 12.06
N LYS A 68 -14.74 7.89 11.42
CA LYS A 68 -15.91 8.76 11.19
C LYS A 68 -16.51 9.27 12.50
N ARG A 69 -16.66 8.42 13.52
CA ARG A 69 -17.18 8.82 14.84
C ARG A 69 -16.24 9.75 15.60
N SER A 70 -14.94 9.56 15.45
CA SER A 70 -13.92 10.41 16.11
C SER A 70 -13.80 11.81 15.49
N GLY A 71 -14.34 12.04 14.29
CA GLY A 71 -14.19 13.30 13.57
C GLY A 71 -12.76 13.57 13.07
N THR A 72 -11.88 12.57 13.09
CA THR A 72 -10.46 12.71 12.72
C THR A 72 -10.21 12.72 11.20
N GLY A 73 -11.26 12.56 10.39
CA GLY A 73 -11.23 12.71 8.95
C GLY A 73 -11.78 11.50 8.21
N PHE A 74 -11.13 11.15 7.11
CA PHE A 74 -11.42 9.99 6.27
C PHE A 74 -10.22 9.04 6.29
N VAL A 75 -10.43 7.75 6.02
CA VAL A 75 -9.35 6.80 5.71
C VAL A 75 -9.82 5.89 4.58
N SER A 76 -8.92 5.59 3.65
CA SER A 76 -9.17 4.66 2.55
C SER A 76 -9.10 3.20 3.03
N THR A 77 -9.57 2.27 2.20
CA THR A 77 -9.37 0.84 2.47
C THR A 77 -7.89 0.47 2.49
N GLY A 78 -7.08 1.13 1.66
CA GLY A 78 -5.64 0.92 1.59
C GLY A 78 -4.94 1.27 2.91
N ASP A 79 -5.31 2.40 3.52
CA ASP A 79 -4.69 2.85 4.78
C ASP A 79 -4.94 1.86 5.92
N VAL A 80 -6.16 1.33 6.00
CA VAL A 80 -6.51 0.32 7.01
C VAL A 80 -5.75 -0.98 6.77
N ILE A 81 -5.59 -1.41 5.52
CA ILE A 81 -4.84 -2.63 5.18
C ILE A 81 -3.35 -2.44 5.52
N VAL A 82 -2.77 -1.29 5.18
CA VAL A 82 -1.37 -0.99 5.50
C VAL A 82 -1.16 -0.94 7.02
N ALA A 83 -2.04 -0.28 7.76
CA ALA A 83 -2.01 -0.26 9.22
C ALA A 83 -2.08 -1.67 9.82
N TRP A 84 -2.95 -2.53 9.28
CA TRP A 84 -3.07 -3.92 9.71
C TRP A 84 -1.83 -4.74 9.40
N LEU A 85 -1.28 -4.64 8.18
CA LEU A 85 -0.04 -5.33 7.80
C LEU A 85 1.13 -4.90 8.68
N LEU A 86 1.26 -3.60 8.96
CA LEU A 86 2.31 -3.06 9.80
C LEU A 86 2.19 -3.63 11.22
N LYS A 87 0.99 -3.59 11.79
CA LYS A 87 0.74 -4.12 13.14
C LYS A 87 0.97 -5.63 13.23
N ALA A 88 0.58 -6.38 12.19
CA ALA A 88 0.81 -7.83 12.12
C ALA A 88 2.30 -8.17 11.99
N ALA A 89 3.06 -7.40 11.20
CA ALA A 89 4.49 -7.63 10.99
C ALA A 89 5.32 -7.46 12.27
N TYR A 90 4.93 -6.52 13.13
CA TYR A 90 5.67 -6.20 14.37
C TYR A 90 5.02 -6.77 15.64
N LEU A 91 3.99 -7.60 15.50
CA LEU A 91 3.33 -8.21 16.65
C LEU A 91 4.28 -9.20 17.34
N GLY A 92 4.58 -8.96 18.61
CA GLY A 92 5.47 -9.81 19.41
C GLY A 92 6.95 -9.45 19.31
N GLU A 93 7.31 -8.43 18.53
CA GLU A 93 8.66 -7.86 18.55
C GLU A 93 8.84 -6.97 19.79
N THR A 94 10.03 -7.03 20.41
CA THR A 94 10.32 -6.36 21.69
C THR A 94 11.44 -5.32 21.61
N ASP A 95 12.06 -5.16 20.44
CA ASP A 95 13.13 -4.19 20.23
C ASP A 95 12.57 -2.79 19.92
N LYS A 96 13.35 -1.76 20.28
CA LYS A 96 12.93 -0.35 20.17
C LYS A 96 13.35 0.31 18.86
N ASN A 97 13.42 -0.48 17.78
CA ASN A 97 13.85 0.04 16.50
C ASN A 97 12.77 0.94 15.88
N THR A 98 13.24 1.98 15.19
CA THR A 98 12.40 2.86 14.37
C THR A 98 12.13 2.18 13.01
N ILE A 99 10.88 2.20 12.60
CA ILE A 99 10.42 1.70 11.31
C ILE A 99 10.15 2.87 10.36
N TRP A 100 10.71 2.73 9.15
CA TRP A 100 10.47 3.65 8.05
C TRP A 100 9.48 3.01 7.09
N GLY A 101 8.36 3.68 6.87
CA GLY A 101 7.37 3.30 5.86
C GLY A 101 7.51 4.19 4.63
N THR A 102 7.30 3.62 3.45
CA THR A 102 7.11 4.42 2.23
C THR A 102 5.95 3.84 1.44
N THR A 103 5.00 4.69 1.09
CA THR A 103 3.86 4.37 0.24
C THR A 103 4.04 5.09 -1.09
N ILE A 104 3.70 4.43 -2.19
CA ILE A 104 3.69 5.06 -3.50
C ILE A 104 2.27 5.50 -3.82
N VAL A 105 2.06 6.80 -3.98
CA VAL A 105 0.73 7.38 -4.22
C VAL A 105 0.63 7.94 -5.63
N SER A 106 -0.57 7.93 -6.22
CA SER A 106 -0.79 8.63 -7.48
C SER A 106 -0.91 10.12 -7.25
N ILE A 107 -0.25 10.91 -8.09
CA ILE A 107 -0.41 12.37 -8.13
C ILE A 107 -1.32 12.85 -9.27
N ARG A 108 -1.99 11.92 -9.97
CA ARG A 108 -2.90 12.28 -11.08
C ARG A 108 -4.07 13.14 -10.61
N GLY A 109 -4.69 12.81 -9.47
CA GLY A 109 -5.83 13.56 -8.94
C GLY A 109 -5.54 15.06 -8.76
N PRO A 110 -4.52 15.43 -7.96
CA PRO A 110 -4.15 16.84 -7.79
C PRO A 110 -3.74 17.55 -9.09
N LEU A 111 -3.21 16.81 -10.07
CA LEU A 111 -2.82 17.36 -11.36
C LEU A 111 -4.00 17.49 -12.35
N GLU A 112 -5.00 16.62 -12.24
CA GLU A 112 -6.23 16.65 -13.03
C GLU A 112 -7.00 17.97 -12.82
N GLU A 113 -7.00 18.49 -11.59
CA GLU A 113 -7.56 19.81 -11.26
C GLU A 113 -6.93 20.96 -12.06
N LYS A 114 -5.66 20.81 -12.47
CA LYS A 114 -4.94 21.81 -13.27
C LYS A 114 -4.97 21.51 -14.76
N ASN A 115 -4.99 20.24 -15.13
CA ASN A 115 -5.12 19.79 -16.50
C ASN A 115 -5.81 18.41 -16.56
N PRO A 116 -7.07 18.35 -17.04
CA PRO A 116 -7.86 17.12 -17.10
C PRO A 116 -7.19 15.96 -17.86
N THR A 117 -6.25 16.23 -18.77
CA THR A 117 -5.56 15.18 -19.52
C THR A 117 -4.71 14.26 -18.62
N PHE A 118 -4.33 14.72 -17.42
CA PHE A 118 -3.53 13.93 -16.48
C PHE A 118 -4.20 12.64 -16.01
N ASN A 119 -5.54 12.58 -16.00
CA ASN A 119 -6.26 11.36 -15.67
C ASN A 119 -5.96 10.24 -16.68
N SER A 120 -5.84 10.60 -17.96
CA SER A 120 -5.51 9.69 -19.07
C SER A 120 -4.00 9.53 -19.33
N TYR A 121 -3.15 10.15 -18.51
CA TYR A 121 -1.70 10.16 -18.74
C TYR A 121 -1.08 8.78 -18.55
N MET A 122 -0.49 8.26 -19.63
CA MET A 122 -0.02 6.86 -19.71
C MET A 122 1.27 6.59 -18.93
N HIS A 123 2.09 7.61 -18.64
CA HIS A 123 3.35 7.40 -17.93
C HIS A 123 3.16 7.44 -16.40
N ASN A 124 4.24 7.14 -15.68
CA ASN A 124 4.25 7.14 -14.22
C ASN A 124 3.98 8.55 -13.68
N SER A 125 2.88 8.68 -12.96
CA SER A 125 2.52 9.88 -12.19
C SER A 125 2.29 9.47 -10.75
N ILE A 126 3.41 9.18 -10.08
CA ILE A 126 3.46 8.68 -8.72
C ILE A 126 4.47 9.47 -7.89
N MET A 127 4.24 9.54 -6.59
CA MET A 127 5.11 10.20 -5.62
C MET A 127 5.28 9.28 -4.40
N PRO A 128 6.47 9.18 -3.80
CA PRO A 128 6.61 8.57 -2.49
C PRO A 128 5.96 9.46 -1.43
N SER A 129 5.15 8.85 -0.57
CA SER A 129 4.67 9.37 0.70
C SER A 129 5.39 8.64 1.83
N CYS A 130 5.93 9.39 2.78
CA CYS A 130 6.62 8.84 3.93
C CYS A 130 5.87 9.27 5.19
N PRO A 131 5.09 8.38 5.85
CA PRO A 131 4.59 8.69 7.18
C PRO A 131 5.74 8.97 8.15
N PRO A 132 5.47 9.69 9.25
CA PRO A 132 6.48 9.91 10.28
C PRO A 132 7.06 8.57 10.74
N PRO A 133 8.38 8.46 10.99
CA PRO A 133 8.98 7.25 11.51
C PRO A 133 8.33 6.87 12.83
N LEU A 134 7.94 5.60 12.97
CA LEU A 134 7.30 5.08 14.18
C LEU A 134 8.22 4.07 14.85
N LEU A 135 8.27 4.08 16.18
CA LEU A 135 8.87 2.98 16.93
C LEU A 135 8.00 1.72 16.80
N LYS A 136 8.60 0.54 16.84
CA LYS A 136 7.85 -0.73 16.87
C LYS A 136 6.81 -0.77 18.00
N GLU A 137 7.17 -0.28 19.18
CA GLU A 137 6.25 -0.20 20.33
C GLU A 137 5.05 0.73 20.08
N GLU A 138 5.24 1.82 19.32
CA GLU A 138 4.17 2.72 18.91
C GLU A 138 3.23 2.05 17.91
N ILE A 139 3.78 1.27 16.97
CA ILE A 139 2.97 0.51 16.00
C ILE A 139 2.09 -0.51 16.71
N VAL A 140 2.64 -1.23 17.69
CA VAL A 140 1.88 -2.26 18.43
C VAL A 140 0.84 -1.63 19.36
N SER A 141 1.18 -0.51 20.02
CA SER A 141 0.28 0.15 20.98
C SER A 141 -0.86 0.92 20.34
N LYS A 142 -0.63 1.59 19.19
CA LYS A 142 -1.67 2.39 18.50
C LYS A 142 -2.81 1.52 17.97
N SER A 143 -4.02 2.07 17.97
CA SER A 143 -5.17 1.43 17.33
C SER A 143 -4.99 1.37 15.80
N LEU A 144 -5.71 0.46 15.14
CA LEU A 144 -5.70 0.42 13.67
C LEU A 144 -6.22 1.72 13.05
N ALA A 145 -7.17 2.39 13.71
CA ALA A 145 -7.69 3.67 13.26
C ALA A 145 -6.62 4.77 13.36
N GLU A 146 -5.88 4.83 14.47
CA GLU A 146 -4.79 5.80 14.64
C GLU A 146 -3.70 5.62 13.58
N LEU A 147 -3.27 4.38 13.34
CA LEU A 147 -2.28 4.08 12.31
C LEU A 147 -2.81 4.41 10.90
N ALA A 148 -4.05 4.06 10.59
CA ALA A 148 -4.64 4.38 9.29
C ALA A 148 -4.71 5.90 9.05
N VAL A 149 -5.05 6.68 10.09
CA VAL A 149 -5.07 8.15 10.02
C VAL A 149 -3.67 8.73 9.81
N ILE A 150 -2.63 8.18 10.46
CA ILE A 150 -1.25 8.61 10.24
C ILE A 150 -0.85 8.44 8.77
N TYR A 151 -1.16 7.28 8.17
CA TYR A 151 -0.86 7.02 6.78
C TYR A 151 -1.66 7.91 5.83
N GLN A 152 -2.97 8.07 6.06
CA GLN A 152 -3.80 8.95 5.25
C GLN A 152 -3.27 10.40 5.26
N LYS A 153 -2.91 10.94 6.43
CA LYS A 153 -2.36 12.31 6.53
C LYS A 153 -1.05 12.46 5.75
N ALA A 154 -0.17 11.48 5.84
CA ALA A 154 1.08 11.48 5.07
C ALA A 154 0.82 11.45 3.55
N ILE A 155 -0.26 10.81 3.11
CA ILE A 155 -0.67 10.82 1.70
C ILE A 155 -1.19 12.21 1.30
N GLU A 156 -2.06 12.81 2.10
CA GLU A 156 -2.62 14.15 1.86
C GLU A 156 -1.51 15.24 1.78
N GLU A 157 -0.48 15.12 2.61
CA GLU A 157 0.68 16.02 2.61
C GLU A 157 1.49 16.00 1.30
N VAL A 158 1.49 14.89 0.58
CA VAL A 158 2.17 14.79 -0.72
C VAL A 158 1.24 14.94 -1.91
N GLN A 159 -0.06 14.71 -1.72
CA GLN A 159 -1.11 14.84 -2.75
C GLN A 159 -1.64 16.27 -2.85
N ASN A 160 -0.75 17.26 -2.90
CA ASN A 160 -1.12 18.64 -3.19
C ASN A 160 -0.13 19.27 -4.17
N VAL A 161 -0.63 20.19 -5.00
CA VAL A 161 0.14 20.84 -6.06
C VAL A 161 1.40 21.55 -5.54
N PRO A 162 1.36 22.32 -4.42
CA PRO A 162 2.56 22.95 -3.88
C PRO A 162 3.68 21.96 -3.53
N PHE A 163 3.36 20.84 -2.87
CA PHE A 163 4.33 19.81 -2.54
C PHE A 163 4.94 19.20 -3.80
N ILE A 164 4.11 18.84 -4.79
CA ILE A 164 4.57 18.25 -6.06
C ILE A 164 5.54 19.18 -6.78
N GLN A 165 5.24 20.48 -6.83
CA GLN A 165 6.12 21.48 -7.44
C GLN A 165 7.44 21.63 -6.68
N ALA A 166 7.37 21.74 -5.35
CA ALA A 166 8.56 21.84 -4.50
C ALA A 166 9.47 20.62 -4.63
N TYR A 167 8.88 19.43 -4.64
CA TYR A 167 9.60 18.18 -4.86
C TYR A 167 10.29 18.18 -6.23
N ASN A 168 9.57 18.51 -7.31
CA ASN A 168 10.16 18.55 -8.64
C ASN A 168 11.34 19.55 -8.73
N HIS A 169 11.20 20.74 -8.15
CA HIS A 169 12.29 21.71 -8.07
C HIS A 169 13.48 21.17 -7.28
N TRP A 170 13.24 20.48 -6.16
CA TRP A 170 14.29 19.87 -5.36
C TRP A 170 15.03 18.77 -6.14
N VAL A 171 14.33 17.88 -6.84
CA VAL A 171 14.92 16.81 -7.66
C VAL A 171 15.86 17.37 -8.72
N VAL A 172 15.42 18.41 -9.42
CA VAL A 172 16.25 19.10 -10.43
C VAL A 172 17.50 19.71 -9.77
N LYS A 173 17.35 20.35 -8.61
CA LYS A 173 18.46 21.01 -7.90
C LYS A 173 19.54 20.04 -7.44
N ILE A 174 19.17 18.83 -7.00
CA ILE A 174 20.15 17.83 -6.52
C ILE A 174 20.82 17.06 -7.67
N GLY A 175 20.52 17.38 -8.94
CA GLY A 175 21.16 16.77 -10.11
C GLY A 175 20.83 15.29 -10.29
N GLY A 176 19.72 14.81 -9.73
CA GLY A 176 19.41 13.38 -9.62
C GLY A 176 18.13 12.95 -10.32
N VAL A 177 17.94 11.63 -10.37
CA VAL A 177 16.65 10.99 -10.61
C VAL A 177 16.16 10.51 -9.25
N ALA A 178 15.12 11.14 -8.69
CA ALA A 178 14.63 10.74 -7.36
C ALA A 178 13.93 9.38 -7.35
N MET A 179 13.60 8.86 -8.54
CA MET A 179 13.19 7.49 -8.77
C MET A 179 14.32 6.80 -9.55
N PRO A 180 14.82 5.63 -9.13
CA PRO A 180 15.83 4.92 -9.89
C PRO A 180 15.34 4.70 -11.33
N THR A 181 16.03 5.28 -12.31
CA THR A 181 15.82 4.95 -13.71
C THR A 181 16.17 3.48 -13.90
N ARG A 182 15.28 2.72 -14.54
CA ARG A 182 15.62 1.39 -15.05
C ARG A 182 16.88 1.55 -15.92
N ARG A 183 17.99 0.97 -15.48
CA ARG A 183 19.11 0.64 -16.34
C ARG A 183 18.80 -0.67 -17.06
#